data_AF-A0A2D7Z8R4-F1
#
_entry.id   AF-A0A2D7Z8R4-F1
#
_cell.length_a   1.000
_cell.length_b   1.000
_cell.length_c   1.000
_cell.angle_alpha   90.00
_cell.angle_beta   90.00
_cell.angle_gamma   90.00
#
_symmetry.space_group_name_H-M   'P 1'
#
loop_
_entity.id
_entity.type
_entity.pdbx_description
1 polymer ?
#
loop_
_entity_poly.entity_id
_entity_poly.type
_entity_poly.pdbx_seq_one_letter_code
_entity_poly.pdbx_strand_id
1 'polypeptide(L)'
;MRQRILPSLADLLVANRHNDLPQRIFEHGSTVVDHNNRRSAAWLCAEATSGFERARGFAQRILADLGLECNDVRATSEGPWLKGRGAAILINEEPVIEFGEIDPVVSAILGIEAPMHGGEIDLERIGRIALDPVHQKPILPSHDGDRNLES
;
A
#
# COMPACT_ATOMS: atom_id res chain seq x y z
N MET A 1 12.00 -13.36 -13.62
CA MET A 1 10.87 -13.20 -12.66
C MET A 1 10.91 -11.77 -12.14
N ARG A 2 9.75 -11.15 -11.86
CA ARG A 2 9.69 -9.74 -11.43
C ARG A 2 9.90 -9.60 -9.93
N GLN A 3 10.59 -8.55 -9.51
CA GLN A 3 10.82 -8.24 -8.09
C GLN A 3 9.73 -7.34 -7.50
N ARG A 4 9.11 -6.50 -8.33
CA ARG A 4 8.07 -5.53 -7.95
C ARG A 4 6.91 -5.57 -8.95
N ILE A 5 5.69 -5.27 -8.49
CA ILE A 5 4.48 -5.13 -9.32
C ILE A 5 4.41 -3.74 -9.95
N LEU A 6 4.92 -2.72 -9.25
CA LEU A 6 4.78 -1.31 -9.64
C LEU A 6 5.28 -0.98 -11.06
N PRO A 7 6.41 -1.55 -11.57
CA PRO A 7 6.82 -1.34 -12.96
C PRO A 7 5.79 -1.86 -13.99
N SER A 8 5.13 -3.00 -13.72
CA SER A 8 4.09 -3.55 -14.60
C SER A 8 2.86 -2.65 -14.66
N LEU A 9 2.49 -2.01 -13.54
CA LEU A 9 1.43 -1.00 -13.51
C LEU A 9 1.83 0.24 -14.31
N ALA A 10 3.09 0.69 -14.20
CA ALA A 10 3.58 1.81 -14.98
C ALA A 10 3.46 1.53 -16.49
N ASP A 11 3.86 0.35 -16.96
CA ASP A 11 3.70 -0.07 -18.35
C ASP A 11 2.23 -0.05 -18.80
N LEU A 12 1.31 -0.48 -17.91
CA LEU A 12 -0.13 -0.45 -18.19
C LEU A 12 -0.66 0.98 -18.32
N LEU A 13 -0.24 1.92 -17.47
CA LEU A 13 -0.59 3.34 -17.61
C LEU A 13 -0.05 3.92 -18.90
N VAL A 14 1.20 3.60 -19.27
CA VAL A 14 1.81 4.08 -20.52
C VAL A 14 1.02 3.60 -21.73
N ALA A 15 0.63 2.33 -21.76
CA ALA A 15 -0.20 1.77 -22.83
C ALA A 15 -1.58 2.46 -22.93
N ASN A 16 -2.08 3.00 -21.82
CA ASN A 16 -3.40 3.64 -21.71
C ASN A 16 -3.33 5.16 -21.50
N ARG A 17 -2.19 5.80 -21.79
CA ARG A 17 -1.96 7.24 -21.52
C ARG A 17 -2.93 8.20 -22.22
N HIS A 18 -3.61 7.72 -23.25
CA HIS A 18 -4.61 8.49 -24.02
C HIS A 18 -5.97 8.55 -23.33
N ASN A 19 -6.19 7.75 -22.28
CA ASN A 19 -7.44 7.75 -21.53
C ASN A 19 -7.52 8.95 -20.58
N ASP A 20 -8.74 9.41 -20.34
CA ASP A 20 -9.00 10.52 -19.43
C ASP A 20 -8.53 10.22 -18.00
N LEU A 21 -8.13 11.28 -17.30
CA LEU A 21 -7.84 11.25 -15.86
C LEU A 21 -9.15 11.35 -15.06
N PRO A 22 -9.21 10.80 -13.83
CA PRO A 22 -8.15 10.06 -13.15
C PRO A 22 -8.00 8.62 -13.66
N GLN A 23 -6.77 8.14 -13.80
CA GLN A 23 -6.47 6.73 -14.03
C GLN A 23 -5.97 6.11 -12.73
N ARG A 24 -6.62 5.04 -12.27
CA ARG A 24 -6.26 4.33 -11.04
C ARG A 24 -6.27 2.84 -11.31
N ILE A 25 -5.12 2.21 -11.18
CA ILE A 25 -4.93 0.79 -11.47
C ILE A 25 -4.29 0.10 -10.28
N PHE A 26 -4.57 -1.19 -10.15
CA PHE A 26 -3.97 -2.05 -9.15
C PHE A 26 -3.75 -3.43 -9.72
N GLU A 27 -2.78 -4.15 -9.17
CA GLU A 27 -2.50 -5.54 -9.54
C GLU A 27 -2.04 -6.30 -8.29
N HIS A 28 -2.43 -7.57 -8.21
CA HIS A 28 -1.83 -8.56 -7.32
C HIS A 28 -1.16 -9.65 -8.15
N GLY A 29 0.00 -10.12 -7.71
CA GLY A 29 0.61 -11.32 -8.28
C GLY A 29 1.87 -11.76 -7.56
N SER A 30 2.58 -12.69 -8.19
CA SER A 30 3.83 -13.21 -7.64
C SER A 30 5.03 -12.31 -7.94
N THR A 31 5.88 -12.16 -6.94
CA THR A 31 7.19 -11.50 -7.01
C THR A 31 8.27 -12.45 -6.49
N VAL A 32 9.53 -12.16 -6.80
CA VAL A 32 10.68 -12.91 -6.26
C VAL A 32 11.64 -11.93 -5.60
N VAL A 33 11.84 -12.11 -4.31
CA VAL A 33 12.73 -11.30 -3.48
C VAL A 33 13.64 -12.25 -2.71
N ASP A 34 14.96 -12.04 -2.80
CA ASP A 34 15.97 -12.90 -2.17
C ASP A 34 15.79 -14.39 -2.49
N HIS A 35 15.54 -14.70 -3.76
CA HIS A 35 15.27 -16.07 -4.27
C HIS A 35 14.00 -16.75 -3.72
N ASN A 36 13.15 -16.02 -2.99
CA ASN A 36 11.91 -16.54 -2.46
C ASN A 36 10.71 -15.97 -3.23
N ASN A 37 9.78 -16.86 -3.62
CA ASN A 37 8.51 -16.44 -4.18
C ASN A 37 7.68 -15.76 -3.09
N ARG A 38 7.13 -14.59 -3.41
CA ARG A 38 6.23 -13.83 -2.55
C ARG A 38 4.96 -13.47 -3.31
N ARG A 39 3.93 -13.10 -2.57
CA ARG A 39 2.74 -12.43 -3.11
C ARG A 39 2.84 -10.96 -2.81
N SER A 40 2.63 -10.15 -3.84
CA SER A 40 2.65 -8.70 -3.73
C SER A 40 1.42 -8.12 -4.41
N ALA A 41 0.99 -6.97 -3.92
CA ALA A 41 0.04 -6.13 -4.62
C ALA A 41 0.62 -4.72 -4.75
N ALA A 42 0.18 -3.98 -5.76
CA ALA A 42 0.53 -2.58 -5.90
C ALA A 42 -0.65 -1.80 -6.47
N TRP A 43 -0.61 -0.49 -6.30
CA TRP A 43 -1.51 0.46 -6.94
C TRP A 43 -0.71 1.63 -7.51
N LEU A 44 -1.24 2.22 -8.57
CA LEU A 44 -0.68 3.41 -9.19
C LEU A 44 -1.82 4.29 -9.70
N CYS A 45 -1.73 5.58 -9.41
CA CYS A 45 -2.72 6.59 -9.74
C CYS A 45 -2.06 7.71 -10.53
N ALA A 46 -2.66 8.10 -11.65
CA ALA A 46 -2.36 9.33 -12.38
C ALA A 46 -3.58 10.25 -12.31
N GLU A 47 -3.42 11.46 -11.79
CA GLU A 47 -4.53 12.41 -11.58
C GLU A 47 -4.06 13.87 -11.54
N ALA A 48 -4.98 14.81 -11.79
CA ALA A 48 -4.68 16.24 -11.94
C ALA A 48 -4.11 16.89 -10.66
N THR A 49 -4.49 16.36 -9.52
CA THR A 49 -3.74 16.54 -8.27
C THR A 49 -3.00 15.24 -8.06
N SER A 50 -1.81 15.25 -7.46
CA SER A 50 -1.17 14.07 -6.88
C SER A 50 -0.57 14.51 -5.56
N GLY A 51 -0.40 13.58 -4.63
CA GLY A 51 0.27 13.93 -3.40
C GLY A 51 0.54 12.73 -2.53
N PHE A 52 1.65 12.84 -1.79
CA PHE A 52 2.04 11.93 -0.73
C PHE A 52 0.87 11.57 0.21
N GLU A 53 0.04 12.54 0.61
CA GLU A 53 -1.10 12.29 1.50
C GLU A 53 -2.16 11.36 0.92
N ARG A 54 -2.34 11.33 -0.41
CA ARG A 54 -3.27 10.38 -1.03
C ARG A 54 -2.72 8.97 -1.05
N ALA A 55 -1.44 8.80 -1.39
CA ALA A 55 -0.78 7.51 -1.28
C ALA A 55 -0.83 6.99 0.17
N ARG A 56 -0.57 7.87 1.14
CA ARG A 56 -0.69 7.57 2.57
C ARG A 56 -2.10 7.14 2.95
N GLY A 57 -3.11 7.88 2.52
CA GLY A 57 -4.51 7.57 2.81
C GLY A 57 -4.93 6.21 2.24
N PHE A 58 -4.48 5.86 1.04
CA PHE A 58 -4.68 4.52 0.45
C PHE A 58 -4.01 3.44 1.30
N ALA A 59 -2.73 3.62 1.66
CA ALA A 59 -1.98 2.66 2.46
C ALA A 59 -2.61 2.44 3.85
N GLN A 60 -3.02 3.52 4.53
CA GLN A 60 -3.71 3.47 5.81
C GLN A 60 -5.05 2.76 5.71
N ARG A 61 -5.82 3.05 4.65
CA ARG A 61 -7.12 2.42 4.44
C ARG A 61 -7.00 0.93 4.20
N ILE A 62 -6.01 0.51 3.40
CA ILE A 62 -5.71 -0.91 3.16
C ILE A 62 -5.43 -1.65 4.47
N LEU A 63 -4.59 -1.09 5.34
CA LEU A 63 -4.32 -1.71 6.65
C LEU A 63 -5.56 -1.77 7.54
N ALA A 64 -6.33 -0.68 7.60
CA ALA A 64 -7.56 -0.64 8.39
C ALA A 64 -8.58 -1.68 7.91
N ASP A 65 -8.76 -1.85 6.60
CA ASP A 65 -9.65 -2.86 6.02
C ASP A 65 -9.15 -4.30 6.31
N LEU A 66 -7.87 -4.47 6.62
CA LEU A 66 -7.26 -5.74 7.06
C LEU A 66 -7.22 -5.91 8.60
N GLY A 67 -7.77 -4.96 9.36
CA GLY A 67 -7.75 -4.98 10.82
C GLY A 67 -6.37 -4.69 11.43
N LEU A 68 -5.46 -4.08 10.67
CA LEU A 68 -4.10 -3.74 11.09
C LEU A 68 -3.98 -2.23 11.38
N GLU A 69 -3.22 -1.90 12.43
CA GLU A 69 -2.96 -0.51 12.80
C GLU A 69 -1.77 0.08 12.02
N CYS A 70 -1.87 1.37 11.66
CA CYS A 70 -0.82 2.10 10.96
C CYS A 70 -0.03 2.99 11.95
N ASN A 71 0.78 2.38 12.81
CA ASN A 71 1.45 3.09 13.90
C ASN A 71 2.89 3.51 13.58
N ASP A 72 3.62 2.76 12.75
CA ASP A 72 5.02 3.03 12.41
C ASP A 72 5.16 3.37 10.93
N VAL A 73 5.34 4.65 10.63
CA VAL A 73 5.55 5.16 9.27
C VAL A 73 6.93 5.82 9.22
N ARG A 74 7.80 5.32 8.35
CA ARG A 74 9.17 5.84 8.19
C ARG A 74 9.39 6.34 6.78
N ALA A 75 10.17 7.41 6.63
CA ALA A 75 10.57 7.89 5.32
C ALA A 75 11.41 6.82 4.61
N THR A 76 11.22 6.68 3.30
CA THR A 76 12.02 5.80 2.45
C THR A 76 12.42 6.49 1.15
N SER A 77 13.60 6.13 0.65
CA SER A 77 14.06 6.44 -0.70
C SER A 77 14.04 5.22 -1.62
N GLU A 78 13.58 4.07 -1.13
CA GLU A 78 13.54 2.81 -1.89
C GLU A 78 12.35 2.79 -2.84
N GLY A 79 12.59 3.14 -4.11
CA GLY A 79 11.58 3.11 -5.16
C GLY A 79 11.60 4.35 -6.06
N PRO A 80 10.60 4.51 -6.94
CA PRO A 80 10.54 5.63 -7.89
C PRO A 80 10.02 6.93 -7.25
N TRP A 81 10.21 7.11 -5.94
CA TRP A 81 9.55 8.17 -5.19
C TRP A 81 10.26 9.52 -5.37
N LEU A 82 9.49 10.59 -5.41
CA LEU A 82 10.00 11.95 -5.28
C LEU A 82 10.71 12.07 -3.92
N LYS A 83 11.92 12.65 -3.92
CA LYS A 83 12.76 12.77 -2.72
C LYS A 83 11.99 13.39 -1.54
N GLY A 84 11.97 12.67 -0.41
CA GLY A 84 11.25 13.09 0.80
C GLY A 84 9.73 12.85 0.76
N ARG A 85 9.22 12.24 -0.30
CA ARG A 85 7.80 11.89 -0.50
C ARG A 85 7.59 10.41 -0.77
N GLY A 86 8.50 9.58 -0.24
CA GLY A 86 8.33 8.14 -0.09
C GLY A 86 8.28 7.78 1.39
N ALA A 87 7.42 6.85 1.76
CA ALA A 87 7.37 6.26 3.09
C ALA A 87 7.08 4.76 3.05
N ALA A 88 7.42 4.07 4.13
CA ALA A 88 7.03 2.70 4.39
C ALA A 88 6.23 2.63 5.69
N ILE A 89 5.18 1.81 5.72
CA ILE A 89 4.55 1.36 6.96
C ILE A 89 5.19 0.06 7.39
N LEU A 90 5.60 0.03 8.65
CA LEU A 90 6.21 -1.13 9.27
C LEU A 90 5.23 -1.74 10.28
N ILE A 91 5.24 -3.05 10.38
CA ILE A 91 4.59 -3.80 11.46
C ILE A 91 5.62 -4.79 11.99
N ASN A 92 5.85 -4.78 13.31
CA ASN A 92 6.91 -5.55 13.96
C ASN A 92 8.30 -5.30 13.33
N GLU A 93 8.60 -4.03 13.04
CA GLU A 93 9.83 -3.58 12.36
C GLU A 93 10.02 -4.11 10.93
N GLU A 94 9.03 -4.80 10.37
CA GLU A 94 9.06 -5.28 8.99
C GLU A 94 8.26 -4.33 8.06
N PRO A 95 8.83 -3.81 6.97
CA PRO A 95 8.09 -3.01 6.02
C PRO A 95 7.06 -3.89 5.27
N VAL A 96 5.79 -3.49 5.36
CA VAL A 96 4.66 -4.21 4.77
C VAL A 96 4.03 -3.46 3.60
N ILE A 97 4.09 -2.12 3.62
CA ILE A 97 3.62 -1.26 2.53
C ILE A 97 4.64 -0.16 2.30
N GLU A 98 5.12 -0.01 1.09
CA GLU A 98 5.87 1.17 0.62
C GLU A 98 4.98 2.01 -0.27
N PHE A 99 5.00 3.33 -0.12
CA PHE A 99 4.16 4.22 -0.92
C PHE A 99 4.79 5.59 -1.07
N GLY A 100 4.34 6.34 -2.07
CA GLY A 100 4.83 7.68 -2.27
C GLY A 100 4.27 8.38 -3.50
N GLU A 101 4.68 9.63 -3.64
CA GLU A 101 4.54 10.38 -4.88
C GLU A 101 5.66 9.95 -5.83
N ILE A 102 5.36 9.71 -7.10
CA ILE A 102 6.35 9.31 -8.09
C ILE A 102 7.19 10.54 -8.48
N ASP A 103 8.50 10.35 -8.60
CA ASP A 103 9.40 11.42 -9.05
C ASP A 103 8.95 11.92 -10.45
N PRO A 104 8.73 13.23 -10.64
CA PRO A 104 8.35 13.78 -11.94
C PRO A 104 9.29 13.41 -13.08
N VAL A 105 10.58 13.14 -12.80
CA VAL A 105 11.54 12.64 -13.79
C VAL A 105 11.12 11.25 -14.30
N VAL A 106 10.65 10.37 -13.41
CA VAL A 106 10.14 9.05 -13.80
C VAL A 106 8.87 9.19 -14.62
N SER A 107 7.93 10.05 -14.20
CA SER A 107 6.71 10.34 -14.98
C SER A 107 7.03 10.85 -16.39
N ALA A 108 8.01 11.74 -16.52
CA ALA A 108 8.46 12.28 -17.80
C ALA A 108 9.07 11.20 -18.71
N ILE A 109 9.90 10.29 -18.16
CA ILE A 109 10.47 9.15 -18.90
C ILE A 109 9.36 8.24 -19.43
N LEU A 110 8.30 8.04 -18.65
CA LEU A 110 7.14 7.23 -19.03
C LEU A 110 6.20 7.97 -20.01
N GLY A 111 6.40 9.27 -20.24
CA GLY A 111 5.51 10.08 -21.06
C GLY A 111 4.12 10.27 -20.46
N ILE A 112 4.02 10.29 -19.13
CA ILE A 112 2.80 10.59 -18.38
C ILE A 112 2.88 12.03 -17.88
N GLU A 113 2.02 12.91 -18.40
CA GLU A 113 2.02 14.34 -18.06
C GLU A 113 1.39 14.64 -16.69
N ALA A 114 0.51 13.75 -16.24
CA ALA A 114 -0.14 13.89 -14.94
C ALA A 114 0.80 13.47 -13.81
N PRO A 115 0.77 14.15 -12.65
CA PRO A 115 1.50 13.68 -11.50
C PRO A 115 0.92 12.35 -10.99
N MET A 116 1.80 11.49 -10.48
CA MET A 116 1.48 10.12 -10.09
C MET A 116 1.79 9.85 -8.62
N HIS A 117 1.03 8.96 -8.02
CA HIS A 117 1.31 8.41 -6.69
C HIS A 117 0.85 6.96 -6.62
N GLY A 118 1.44 6.19 -5.72
CA GLY A 118 1.18 4.76 -5.65
C GLY A 118 1.85 4.10 -4.47
N GLY A 119 1.85 2.78 -4.49
CA GLY A 119 2.53 1.97 -3.49
C GLY A 119 2.51 0.49 -3.81
N GLU A 120 3.25 -0.26 -3.00
CA GLU A 120 3.44 -1.69 -3.10
C GLU A 120 3.34 -2.33 -1.72
N ILE A 121 2.80 -3.54 -1.71
CA ILE A 121 2.33 -4.27 -0.53
C ILE A 121 2.97 -5.65 -0.56
N ASP A 122 3.64 -6.03 0.52
CA ASP A 122 4.08 -7.41 0.74
C ASP A 122 2.94 -8.19 1.42
N LEU A 123 2.11 -8.85 0.60
CA LEU A 123 0.96 -9.62 1.09
C LEU A 123 1.39 -10.87 1.85
N GLU A 124 2.58 -11.40 1.56
CA GLU A 124 3.09 -12.57 2.27
C GLU A 124 3.44 -12.19 3.72
N ARG A 125 4.08 -11.05 3.92
CA ARG A 125 4.32 -10.49 5.26
C ARG A 125 3.03 -10.14 5.99
N ILE A 126 2.10 -9.44 5.33
CA ILE A 126 0.80 -9.09 5.92
C ILE A 126 0.04 -10.35 6.33
N GLY A 127 -0.02 -11.37 5.48
CA GLY A 127 -0.73 -12.61 5.77
C GLY A 127 -0.16 -13.33 7.00
N ARG A 128 1.16 -13.40 7.11
CA ARG A 128 1.84 -13.97 8.29
C ARG A 128 1.52 -13.19 9.58
N ILE A 129 1.46 -11.87 9.51
CA ILE A 129 1.16 -11.01 10.66
C ILE A 129 -0.31 -11.13 11.07
N ALA A 130 -1.23 -11.09 10.11
CA ALA A 130 -2.68 -11.16 10.38
C ALA A 130 -3.11 -12.55 10.92
N LEU A 131 -2.37 -13.60 10.60
CA LEU A 131 -2.60 -14.96 11.10
C LEU A 131 -1.93 -15.21 12.46
N ASP A 132 -1.17 -14.26 13.01
CA ASP A 132 -0.55 -14.39 14.32
C ASP A 132 -1.61 -14.25 15.45
N PRO A 133 -1.85 -15.29 16.26
CA PRO A 133 -2.86 -15.28 17.33
C PRO A 133 -2.70 -14.16 18.36
N VAL A 134 -1.49 -13.61 18.52
CA VAL A 134 -1.21 -12.55 19.50
C VAL A 134 -1.90 -11.22 19.14
N HIS A 135 -2.22 -11.00 17.85
CA HIS A 135 -2.86 -9.77 17.36
C HIS A 135 -4.37 -9.89 17.12
N GLN A 136 -4.95 -11.10 17.22
CA GLN A 136 -6.39 -11.25 17.29
C GLN A 136 -6.86 -10.82 18.68
N LYS A 137 -7.07 -9.52 18.88
CA LYS A 137 -7.85 -9.05 20.03
C LYS A 137 -9.19 -9.80 19.98
N PRO A 138 -9.63 -10.47 21.08
CA PRO A 138 -10.88 -11.21 21.03
C PRO A 138 -12.00 -10.24 20.65
N ILE A 139 -12.74 -10.55 19.59
CA ILE A 139 -14.02 -9.91 19.30
C ILE A 139 -15.02 -10.49 20.31
N LEU A 140 -14.87 -10.15 21.58
CA LEU A 140 -15.92 -10.38 22.56
C LEU A 140 -16.82 -9.14 22.50
N PRO A 141 -18.11 -9.28 22.14
CA PRO A 141 -19.06 -8.21 22.39
C PRO A 141 -19.06 -7.96 23.90
N SER A 142 -18.93 -6.70 24.31
CA SER A 142 -19.23 -6.31 25.68
C SER A 142 -20.66 -6.75 25.97
N HIS A 143 -20.81 -7.86 26.70
CA HIS A 143 -22.05 -8.16 27.39
C HIS A 143 -22.19 -7.09 28.47
N ASP A 144 -22.81 -5.97 28.11
CA ASP A 144 -23.61 -5.22 29.06
C ASP A 144 -24.75 -6.14 29.46
N GLY A 145 -24.47 -6.95 30.49
CA GLY A 145 -25.44 -7.70 31.24
C GLY A 145 -26.32 -6.71 31.98
N ASP A 146 -27.36 -6.26 31.31
CA ASP A 146 -28.52 -5.69 31.97
C ASP A 146 -29.25 -6.77 32.78
N ARG A 147 -29.78 -6.35 33.93
CA ARG A 147 -30.70 -7.02 34.88
C ARG A 147 -30.04 -7.86 35.99
N ASN A 148 -30.44 -7.80 37.26
CA ASN A 148 -31.44 -7.02 37.99
C ASN A 148 -31.42 -7.46 39.48
N LEU A 149 -31.83 -6.54 40.36
CA LEU A 149 -32.64 -6.70 41.59
C LEU A 149 -32.13 -7.51 42.82
N GLU A 150 -32.59 -6.97 43.97
CA GLU A 150 -32.64 -7.51 45.36
C GLU A 150 -31.34 -7.33 46.18
N SER A 151 -31.23 -6.39 47.12
CA SER A 151 -32.06 -6.18 48.32
C SER A 151 -31.97 -4.74 48.84
#